data_AF-A0A3M5MJX0-F1
#
_entry.id   AF-A0A3M5MJX0-F1
#
_cell.length_a   1.000
_cell.length_b   1.000
_cell.length_c   1.000
_cell.angle_alpha   90.00
_cell.angle_beta   90.00
_cell.angle_gamma   90.00
#
_symmetry.space_group_name_H-M   'P 1'
#
loop_
_entity.id
_entity.type
_entity.pdbx_description
1 polymer ?
#
loop_
_entity_poly.entity_id
_entity_poly.type
_entity_poly.pdbx_seq_one_letter_code
_entity_poly.pdbx_strand_id
1 'polypeptide(L)'
;MSNYHLRLFTLAGIVLLTPLGMANAANNSSAQSNSREQQSALLNSQSQSSDEMLARDWHLSPQEWQRYQTLMQSSRGVYSPGLDPLTALGIEARTDEERRRYAELQVKAEAQRTAKELAYQRAYDDAFKRLYPNQMPIASSASQG
;
A
#
# COMPACT_ATOMS: atom_id res chain seq x y z
N MET A 1 -27.08 8.07 -0.37
CA MET A 1 -26.84 7.98 1.08
C MET A 1 -27.91 7.07 1.67
N SER A 2 -27.54 5.85 2.05
CA SER A 2 -28.44 4.96 2.79
C SER A 2 -27.58 4.15 3.75
N ASN A 3 -27.48 4.64 4.98
CA ASN A 3 -26.91 3.93 6.12
C ASN A 3 -28.01 3.06 6.72
N TYR A 4 -27.76 1.75 6.88
CA TYR A 4 -28.61 0.92 7.72
C TYR A 4 -27.90 0.68 9.05
N HIS A 5 -28.53 1.26 10.08
CA HIS A 5 -28.20 1.11 11.48
C HIS A 5 -28.56 -0.29 12.01
N LEU A 6 -27.70 -0.77 12.92
CA LEU A 6 -28.05 -1.40 14.20
C LEU A 6 -28.86 -2.71 14.16
N ARG A 7 -28.29 -3.77 14.76
CA ARG A 7 -29.00 -4.52 15.82
C ARG A 7 -28.06 -4.91 16.95
N LEU A 8 -28.16 -4.09 18.00
CA LEU A 8 -27.90 -4.41 19.39
C LEU A 8 -28.76 -5.62 19.78
N PHE A 9 -28.15 -6.68 20.31
CA PHE A 9 -28.87 -7.70 21.08
C PHE A 9 -28.28 -7.75 22.48
N THR A 10 -28.87 -6.94 23.36
CA THR A 10 -28.76 -7.09 24.81
C THR A 10 -29.64 -8.25 25.24
N LEU A 11 -29.05 -9.29 25.84
CA LEU A 11 -29.76 -10.22 26.71
C LEU A 11 -29.09 -10.18 28.08
N ALA A 12 -29.86 -9.77 29.07
CA ALA A 12 -29.50 -9.84 30.47
C ALA A 12 -29.61 -11.29 30.96
N GLY A 13 -28.65 -11.70 31.80
CA GLY A 13 -28.70 -12.95 32.55
C GLY A 13 -27.64 -12.93 33.64
N ILE A 14 -27.99 -12.43 34.82
CA ILE A 14 -27.17 -12.52 36.03
C ILE A 14 -27.33 -13.94 36.60
N VAL A 15 -26.22 -14.67 36.74
CA VAL A 15 -26.06 -15.72 37.75
C VAL A 15 -24.67 -15.56 38.37
N LEU A 16 -24.65 -15.16 39.64
CA LEU A 16 -23.49 -15.23 40.52
C LEU A 16 -23.37 -16.67 41.02
N LEU A 17 -22.32 -17.37 40.61
CA LEU A 17 -21.83 -18.56 41.29
C LEU A 17 -20.30 -18.46 41.37
N THR A 18 -19.79 -18.16 42.55
CA THR A 18 -18.35 -18.18 42.86
C THR A 18 -17.94 -19.58 43.30
N PRO A 19 -17.11 -20.30 42.53
CA PRO A 19 -16.28 -21.35 43.10
C PRO A 19 -15.00 -20.72 43.66
N LEU A 20 -14.86 -20.78 45.00
CA LEU A 20 -13.56 -20.77 45.66
C LEU A 20 -12.80 -22.02 45.18
N GLY A 21 -12.07 -21.86 44.08
CA GLY A 21 -11.08 -22.82 43.60
C GLY A 21 -9.74 -22.14 43.56
N MET A 22 -8.93 -22.29 44.61
CA MET A 22 -7.50 -22.06 44.52
C MET A 22 -6.91 -23.18 43.66
N ALA A 23 -6.97 -23.01 42.34
CA ALA A 23 -6.16 -23.77 41.42
C ALA A 23 -4.85 -23.00 41.24
N ASN A 24 -3.77 -23.55 41.78
CA ASN A 24 -2.41 -23.18 41.42
C ASN A 24 -2.24 -23.34 39.90
N ALA A 25 -2.42 -22.28 39.13
CA ALA A 25 -1.85 -22.18 37.79
C ALA A 25 -0.40 -21.74 37.96
N ALA A 26 0.46 -22.70 38.29
CA ALA A 26 1.89 -22.52 38.24
C ALA A 26 2.30 -22.14 36.80
N ASN A 27 2.87 -20.94 36.68
CA ASN A 27 3.79 -20.47 35.64
C ASN A 27 3.75 -21.19 34.28
N ASN A 28 2.90 -20.71 33.37
CA ASN A 28 3.12 -20.82 31.92
C ASN A 28 3.27 -19.44 31.24
N SER A 29 3.58 -18.39 32.00
CA SER A 29 3.78 -17.03 31.49
C SER A 29 4.99 -16.92 30.56
N SER A 30 6.04 -17.73 30.76
CA SER A 30 7.24 -17.75 29.91
C SER A 30 6.98 -18.39 28.55
N ALA A 31 6.24 -19.51 28.49
CA ALA A 31 5.89 -20.15 27.22
C ALA A 31 5.01 -19.22 26.36
N GLN A 32 4.00 -18.57 26.95
CA GLN A 32 3.10 -17.66 26.24
C GLN A 32 3.75 -16.32 25.87
N SER A 33 4.71 -15.83 26.67
CA SER A 33 5.53 -14.65 26.33
C SER A 33 6.49 -14.95 25.18
N ASN A 34 7.17 -16.11 25.21
CA ASN A 34 8.07 -16.52 24.13
C ASN A 34 7.32 -16.71 22.81
N SER A 35 6.10 -17.28 22.84
CA SER A 35 5.25 -17.39 21.65
C SER A 35 4.83 -16.03 21.08
N ARG A 36 4.50 -15.06 21.95
CA ARG A 36 4.08 -13.71 21.53
C ARG A 36 5.23 -12.88 20.96
N GLU A 37 6.42 -12.99 21.55
CA GLU A 37 7.65 -12.37 21.03
C GLU A 37 8.09 -12.99 19.70
N GLN A 38 8.07 -14.33 19.60
CA GLN A 38 8.36 -15.02 18.33
C GLN A 38 7.36 -14.64 17.23
N GLN A 39 6.07 -14.56 17.54
CA GLN A 39 5.05 -14.14 16.58
C GLN A 39 5.24 -12.68 16.16
N SER A 40 5.58 -11.79 17.09
CA SER A 40 5.85 -10.37 16.79
C SER A 40 7.11 -10.20 15.93
N ALA A 41 8.16 -10.98 16.20
CA ALA A 41 9.39 -10.98 15.41
C ALA A 41 9.17 -11.46 13.97
N LEU A 42 8.33 -12.49 13.77
CA LEU A 42 7.95 -12.98 12.45
C LEU A 42 7.15 -11.94 11.66
N LEU A 43 6.16 -11.31 12.30
CA LEU A 43 5.36 -10.24 11.67
C LEU A 43 6.24 -9.05 11.26
N ASN A 44 7.16 -8.63 12.14
CA ASN A 44 8.07 -7.51 11.87
C ASN A 44 9.06 -7.83 10.72
N SER A 45 9.53 -9.08 10.66
CA SER A 45 10.39 -9.55 9.57
C SER A 45 9.65 -9.56 8.24
N GLN A 46 8.37 -9.96 8.24
CA GLN A 46 7.54 -9.93 7.05
C GLN A 46 7.23 -8.50 6.58
N SER A 47 6.90 -7.58 7.49
CA SER A 47 6.69 -6.17 7.13
C SER A 47 7.96 -5.53 6.56
N GLN A 48 9.12 -5.79 7.17
CA GLN A 48 10.40 -5.28 6.66
C GLN A 48 10.68 -5.80 5.25
N SER A 49 10.43 -7.09 4.99
CA SER A 49 10.61 -7.68 3.66
C SER A 49 9.70 -7.05 2.59
N SER A 50 8.48 -6.66 2.98
CA SER A 50 7.53 -5.96 2.11
C SER A 50 8.00 -4.53 1.82
N ASP A 51 8.44 -3.81 2.85
CA ASP A 51 8.95 -2.45 2.72
C ASP A 51 10.21 -2.39 1.85
N GLU A 52 11.11 -3.36 1.98
CA GLU A 52 12.29 -3.49 1.12
C GLU A 52 11.93 -3.78 -0.35
N MET A 53 10.83 -4.50 -0.60
CA MET A 53 10.34 -4.72 -1.96
C MET A 53 9.76 -3.42 -2.54
N LEU A 54 8.91 -2.73 -1.80
CA LEU A 54 8.30 -1.47 -2.23
C LEU A 54 9.36 -0.39 -2.44
N ALA A 55 10.34 -0.26 -1.55
CA ALA A 55 11.46 0.67 -1.74
C ALA A 55 12.18 0.43 -3.08
N ARG A 56 12.45 -0.84 -3.40
CA ARG A 56 13.12 -1.21 -4.66
C ARG A 56 12.29 -0.89 -5.90
N ASP A 57 10.98 -1.11 -5.87
CA ASP A 57 10.09 -0.77 -7.00
C ASP A 57 10.15 0.73 -7.33
N TRP A 58 10.29 1.57 -6.30
CA TRP A 58 10.44 3.01 -6.44
C TRP A 58 11.89 3.48 -6.61
N HIS A 59 12.86 2.56 -6.68
CA HIS A 59 14.30 2.85 -6.74
C HIS A 59 14.80 3.72 -5.57
N LEU A 60 14.18 3.52 -4.41
CA LEU A 60 14.48 4.20 -3.14
C LEU A 60 15.34 3.31 -2.25
N SER A 61 16.15 3.93 -1.40
CA SER A 61 16.77 3.21 -0.29
C SER A 61 15.73 2.88 0.81
N PRO A 62 16.00 1.91 1.69
CA PRO A 62 15.13 1.64 2.84
C PRO A 62 14.89 2.87 3.73
N GLN A 63 15.90 3.74 3.87
CA GLN A 63 15.78 4.97 4.66
C GLN A 63 14.85 5.99 3.99
N GLU A 64 14.89 6.07 2.66
CA GLU A 64 14.01 6.95 1.90
C GLU A 64 12.57 6.46 1.92
N TRP A 65 12.36 5.14 1.86
CA TRP A 65 11.05 4.53 2.03
C TRP A 65 10.45 4.84 3.41
N GLN A 66 11.25 4.66 4.47
CA GLN A 66 10.81 4.99 5.84
C GLN A 66 10.50 6.48 5.99
N ARG A 67 11.28 7.35 5.33
CA ARG A 67 11.00 8.80 5.28
C ARG A 67 9.65 9.07 4.61
N TYR A 68 9.39 8.42 3.48
CA TYR A 68 8.09 8.50 2.80
C TYR A 68 6.94 8.04 3.71
N GLN A 69 7.06 6.88 4.36
CA GLN A 69 6.04 6.38 5.29
C GLN A 69 5.76 7.38 6.42
N THR A 70 6.80 7.98 6.98
CA THR A 70 6.68 9.01 8.03
C THR A 70 6.01 10.28 7.50
N LEU A 71 6.39 10.75 6.30
CA LEU A 71 5.75 11.91 5.66
C LEU A 71 4.26 11.68 5.44
N MET A 72 3.87 10.48 5.00
CA MET A 72 2.46 10.14 4.77
C MET A 72 1.63 9.95 6.05
N GLN A 73 2.27 9.85 7.22
CA GLN A 73 1.59 9.91 8.52
C GLN A 73 1.40 11.35 9.03
N SER A 74 1.97 12.34 8.35
CA SER A 74 1.87 13.76 8.71
C SER A 74 0.73 14.47 7.94
N SER A 75 0.64 15.80 8.09
CA SER A 75 -0.29 16.64 7.33
C SER A 75 -0.18 16.44 5.82
N ARG A 76 1.01 16.09 5.30
CA ARG A 76 1.22 15.72 3.89
C ARG A 76 0.29 14.61 3.43
N GLY A 77 0.21 13.51 4.21
CA GLY A 77 -0.66 12.38 3.88
C GLY A 77 -2.14 12.66 4.09
N VAL A 78 -2.48 13.59 5.00
CA VAL A 78 -3.85 14.08 5.17
C VAL A 78 -4.30 14.89 3.94
N TYR A 79 -3.45 15.78 3.44
CA TYR A 79 -3.76 16.61 2.27
C TYR A 79 -3.71 15.83 0.95
N SER A 80 -2.87 14.80 0.84
CA SER A 80 -2.69 14.03 -0.39
C SER A 80 -2.58 12.54 -0.12
N PRO A 81 -3.66 11.87 0.31
CA PRO A 81 -3.65 10.43 0.53
C PRO A 81 -3.26 9.68 -0.75
N GLY A 82 -2.35 8.71 -0.64
CA GLY A 82 -1.92 7.87 -1.76
C GLY A 82 -1.02 8.56 -2.79
N LEU A 83 -0.48 9.75 -2.47
CA LEU A 83 0.54 10.39 -3.30
C LEU A 83 1.74 9.46 -3.47
N ASP A 84 2.27 9.37 -4.69
CA ASP A 84 3.39 8.49 -4.96
C ASP A 84 4.65 8.90 -4.17
N PRO A 85 5.54 7.95 -3.82
CA PRO A 85 6.70 8.21 -2.98
C PRO A 85 7.68 9.23 -3.57
N LEU A 86 7.90 9.23 -4.88
CA LEU A 86 8.89 10.10 -5.53
C LEU A 86 8.39 11.54 -5.56
N THR A 87 7.11 11.77 -5.86
CA THR A 87 6.48 13.08 -5.78
C THR A 87 6.43 13.58 -4.33
N ALA A 88 6.03 12.73 -3.38
CA ALA A 88 5.99 13.09 -1.97
C ALA A 88 7.38 13.51 -1.44
N LEU A 89 8.42 12.71 -1.73
CA LEU A 89 9.79 13.00 -1.33
C LEU A 89 10.39 14.20 -2.06
N GLY A 90 10.01 14.42 -3.32
CA GLY A 90 10.44 15.57 -4.13
C GLY A 90 9.86 16.89 -3.66
N ILE A 91 8.57 16.92 -3.29
CA ILE A 91 7.92 18.12 -2.72
C ILE A 91 8.54 18.46 -1.37
N GLU A 92 8.82 17.45 -0.55
CA GLU A 92 9.39 17.58 0.81
C GLU A 92 10.93 17.50 0.83
N ALA A 93 11.57 17.67 -0.33
CA ALA A 93 13.02 17.56 -0.46
C ALA A 93 13.74 18.61 0.40
N ARG A 94 14.80 18.18 1.08
CA ARG A 94 15.56 19.04 2.00
C ARG A 94 16.58 19.92 1.28
N THR A 95 16.98 19.52 0.09
CA THR A 95 17.92 20.23 -0.77
C THR A 95 17.46 20.16 -2.22
N ASP A 96 18.01 21.03 -3.06
CA ASP A 96 17.69 21.02 -4.49
C ASP A 96 18.27 19.80 -5.21
N GLU A 97 19.35 19.20 -4.70
CA GLU A 97 19.88 17.94 -5.20
C GLU A 97 18.93 16.77 -4.91
N GLU A 98 18.37 16.70 -3.70
CA GLU A 98 17.33 15.72 -3.38
C GLU A 98 16.12 15.91 -4.31
N ARG A 99 15.64 17.15 -4.45
CA ARG A 99 14.49 17.49 -5.29
C ARG A 99 14.72 17.06 -6.73
N ARG A 100 15.89 17.37 -7.29
CA ARG A 100 16.29 16.98 -8.65
C ARG A 100 16.36 15.47 -8.79
N ARG A 101 16.98 14.76 -7.84
CA ARG A 101 17.08 13.30 -7.90
C ARG A 101 15.70 12.64 -7.94
N TYR A 102 14.77 13.05 -7.08
CA TYR A 102 13.42 12.46 -7.08
C TYR A 102 12.65 12.80 -8.36
N ALA A 103 12.78 14.02 -8.88
CA ALA A 103 12.18 14.39 -10.17
C ALA A 103 12.73 13.53 -11.32
N GLU A 104 14.04 13.28 -11.38
CA GLU A 104 14.65 12.40 -12.38
C GLU A 104 14.17 10.95 -12.26
N LEU A 105 14.00 10.45 -11.03
CA LEU A 105 13.41 9.13 -10.78
C LEU A 105 11.95 9.08 -11.26
N GLN A 106 11.16 10.12 -11.00
CA GLN A 106 9.76 10.19 -11.46
C GLN A 106 9.68 10.13 -12.98
N VAL A 107 10.49 10.93 -13.68
CA VAL A 107 10.52 10.94 -15.15
C VAL A 107 10.85 9.55 -15.71
N LYS A 108 11.81 8.83 -15.10
CA LYS A 108 12.14 7.45 -15.50
C LYS A 108 10.99 6.49 -15.25
N ALA A 109 10.31 6.59 -14.10
CA ALA A 109 9.15 5.76 -13.78
C ALA A 109 7.99 6.01 -14.76
N GLU A 110 7.68 7.27 -15.08
CA GLU A 110 6.64 7.63 -16.04
C GLU A 110 6.97 7.17 -17.46
N ALA A 111 8.23 7.26 -17.88
CA ALA A 111 8.67 6.75 -19.16
C ALA A 111 8.44 5.22 -19.26
N GLN A 112 8.80 4.47 -18.20
CA GLN A 112 8.55 3.02 -18.14
C GLN A 112 7.05 2.69 -18.11
N ARG A 113 6.26 3.44 -17.35
CA ARG A 113 4.80 3.30 -17.27
C ARG A 113 4.17 3.50 -18.65
N THR A 114 4.49 4.59 -19.32
CA THR A 114 3.99 4.92 -20.66
C THR A 114 4.40 3.88 -21.69
N ALA A 115 5.64 3.35 -21.62
CA ALA A 115 6.10 2.30 -22.51
C ALA A 115 5.28 1.01 -22.37
N LYS A 116 4.93 0.62 -21.12
CA LYS A 116 4.06 -0.54 -20.86
C LYS A 116 2.64 -0.30 -21.38
N GLU A 117 2.09 0.89 -21.17
CA GLU A 117 0.77 1.25 -21.68
C GLU A 117 0.72 1.19 -23.20
N LEU A 118 1.73 1.74 -23.89
CA LEU A 118 1.81 1.69 -25.35
C LEU A 118 1.97 0.25 -25.88
N ALA A 119 2.77 -0.57 -25.20
CA ALA A 119 2.90 -1.99 -25.54
C ALA A 119 1.57 -2.73 -25.43
N TYR A 120 0.80 -2.45 -24.37
CA TYR A 120 -0.54 -3.02 -24.19
C TYR A 120 -1.52 -2.51 -25.25
N GLN A 121 -1.52 -1.22 -25.57
CA GLN A 121 -2.40 -0.66 -26.60
C GLN A 121 -2.20 -1.34 -27.96
N ARG A 122 -0.95 -1.58 -28.36
CA ARG A 122 -0.65 -2.33 -29.60
C ARG A 122 -1.23 -3.74 -29.57
N ALA A 123 -1.06 -4.45 -28.45
CA ALA A 123 -1.62 -5.79 -28.28
C ALA A 123 -3.16 -5.78 -28.30
N TYR A 124 -3.77 -4.74 -27.74
CA TYR A 124 -5.21 -4.53 -27.78
C TYR A 124 -5.71 -4.28 -29.20
N ASP A 125 -5.05 -3.41 -29.96
CA ASP A 125 -5.40 -3.10 -31.35
C ASP A 125 -5.32 -4.36 -32.24
N ASP A 126 -4.28 -5.17 -32.07
CA ASP A 126 -4.12 -6.42 -32.80
C ASP A 126 -5.18 -7.46 -32.39
N ALA A 127 -5.51 -7.53 -31.09
CA ALA A 127 -6.61 -8.37 -30.62
C ALA A 127 -7.95 -7.93 -31.21
N PHE A 128 -8.22 -6.61 -31.29
CA PHE A 128 -9.43 -6.07 -31.87
C PHE A 128 -9.57 -6.46 -33.34
N LYS A 129 -8.53 -6.27 -34.15
CA LYS A 129 -8.53 -6.66 -35.59
C LYS A 129 -8.84 -8.15 -35.78
N ARG A 130 -8.29 -9.02 -34.92
CA ARG A 130 -8.52 -10.47 -35.00
C ARG A 130 -9.93 -10.86 -34.60
N LEU A 131 -10.48 -10.23 -33.57
CA LEU A 131 -11.79 -10.58 -33.00
C LEU A 131 -12.96 -9.91 -33.75
N TYR A 132 -12.73 -8.73 -34.32
CA TYR A 132 -13.76 -7.92 -34.98
C TYR A 132 -13.30 -7.39 -36.35
N PRO A 133 -12.95 -8.26 -37.32
CA PRO A 133 -12.33 -7.86 -38.59
C PRO A 133 -13.23 -6.98 -39.49
N ASN A 134 -14.55 -7.00 -39.25
CA ASN A 134 -15.54 -6.25 -40.05
C ASN A 134 -16.08 -5.01 -39.32
N GLN A 135 -15.57 -4.68 -38.14
CA GLN A 135 -15.93 -3.45 -37.44
C GLN A 135 -14.79 -2.45 -37.61
N MET A 136 -15.11 -1.27 -38.15
CA MET A 136 -14.15 -0.16 -38.20
C MET A 136 -13.78 0.22 -36.77
N PRO A 137 -12.50 0.17 -36.38
CA PRO A 137 -12.06 0.80 -35.13
C PRO A 137 -12.49 2.27 -35.15
N ILE A 138 -12.95 2.80 -34.01
CA ILE A 138 -13.22 4.24 -33.88
C ILE A 138 -11.92 4.96 -34.30
N ALA A 139 -11.97 5.70 -35.42
CA ALA A 139 -10.79 6.39 -35.92
C ALA A 139 -10.40 7.46 -34.91
N SER A 140 -9.25 7.28 -34.25
CA SER A 140 -8.60 8.33 -33.47
C SER A 140 -8.10 9.40 -34.44
N SER A 141 -8.95 10.35 -34.81
CA SER A 141 -8.55 11.54 -35.56
C SER A 141 -7.74 12.47 -34.65
N ALA A 142 -6.47 12.12 -34.39
CA ALA A 142 -5.50 13.09 -33.93
C ALA A 142 -5.10 13.95 -35.14
N SER A 143 -5.93 14.96 -35.41
CA SER A 143 -5.59 16.10 -36.27
C SER A 143 -4.32 16.75 -35.71
N GLN A 144 -3.19 16.57 -36.42
CA GLN A 144 -2.00 17.37 -36.21
C GLN A 144 -2.32 18.83 -36.56
N GLY A 145 -2.06 19.73 -35.61
CA GLY A 145 -2.00 21.17 -35.81
C GLY A 145 -0.67 21.67 -35.27
#